data_AF-A0A2V1B337-F1
#
_entry.id   AF-A0A2V1B337-F1
#
_cell.length_a   1.000
_cell.length_b   1.000
_cell.length_c   1.000
_cell.angle_alpha   90.00
_cell.angle_beta   90.00
_cell.angle_gamma   90.00
#
_symmetry.space_group_name_H-M   'P 1'
#
loop_
_entity.id
_entity.type
_entity.pdbx_description
1 polymer ?
#
loop_
_entity_poly.entity_id
_entity_poly.type
_entity_poly.pdbx_seq_one_letter_code
_entity_poly.pdbx_strand_id
1 'polypeptide(L)'
;MSGNCTNPSSHDEPLNHNLTSHQPIMSQWERICGRLATLIQPGTLSLYVVCDCDNPATAEMIIQPLLKLPVLQDCALRLSLSRSKELQLLAKNAVFKLTNRPASPQLPIFRFPDLPKEIQLNTMNFAWDTGAIHARGNHLDPGGSCRVRGMVAAESKRQPWDYLLKCFCERVHSSYNAHCDCTKRAFQRSYFLVSRDFRELAMSVFYGRNSITTLKNVEIPSLQRFPTDSIRFFTRLILNFERLNALDLEGSPNTWQKWQRTIDTLGRESNLAVLHLEIRFAERFYTCVWTRRDEDLEERFPGYEQRVLETYEKIIRPVTALTGLKSFFVHLNWGTSCGDQDGRFWKDGTFSIPYPDGREAHERKFERMVMGSEYDAWEQGKEIAYDLRYLCW
;
A
#
# COMPACT_ATOMS: atom_id res chain seq x y z
N MET A 1 -1.82 26.94 -21.42
CA MET A 1 -2.75 26.53 -20.34
C MET A 1 -2.03 25.49 -19.49
N SER A 2 -1.50 25.87 -18.33
CA SER A 2 -0.90 24.94 -17.37
C SER A 2 -2.00 24.43 -16.45
N GLY A 3 -2.65 23.33 -16.83
CA GLY A 3 -3.68 22.69 -16.02
C GLY A 3 -3.08 22.23 -14.69
N ASN A 4 -3.59 22.78 -13.59
CA ASN A 4 -3.18 22.35 -12.26
C ASN A 4 -3.80 20.98 -11.97
N CYS A 5 -3.00 19.92 -12.01
CA CYS A 5 -3.45 18.56 -11.72
C CYS A 5 -3.90 18.36 -10.25
N THR A 6 -3.81 19.38 -9.40
CA THR A 6 -4.22 19.33 -7.98
C THR A 6 -5.67 19.75 -7.74
N ASN A 7 -6.41 20.26 -8.73
CA ASN A 7 -7.81 20.64 -8.55
C ASN A 7 -8.74 19.81 -9.47
N PRO A 8 -9.42 18.77 -8.94
CA PRO A 8 -10.25 17.86 -9.73
C PRO A 8 -11.37 18.56 -10.52
N SER A 9 -11.75 19.76 -10.09
CA SER A 9 -12.81 20.58 -10.68
C SER A 9 -12.34 21.51 -11.81
N SER A 10 -11.05 21.54 -12.14
CA SER A 10 -10.51 22.32 -13.28
C SER A 10 -9.95 21.45 -14.41
N HIS A 11 -10.33 20.18 -14.47
CA HIS A 11 -9.97 19.34 -15.61
C HIS A 11 -10.88 19.66 -16.79
N ASP A 12 -10.27 19.82 -17.97
CA ASP A 12 -11.00 19.89 -19.22
C ASP A 12 -11.91 18.65 -19.35
N GLU A 13 -13.08 18.83 -19.96
CA GLU A 13 -13.99 17.71 -20.21
C GLU A 13 -13.29 16.63 -21.06
N PRO A 14 -13.61 15.33 -20.85
CA PRO A 14 -13.04 14.26 -21.66
C PRO A 14 -13.28 14.52 -23.15
N LEU A 15 -12.25 14.29 -23.95
CA LEU A 15 -12.31 14.45 -25.39
C LEU A 15 -13.35 13.47 -25.96
N ASN A 16 -14.17 13.98 -26.88
CA ASN A 16 -15.20 13.22 -27.56
C ASN A 16 -15.24 13.63 -29.03
N HIS A 17 -14.98 12.67 -29.93
CA HIS A 17 -14.92 12.91 -31.37
C HIS A 17 -16.26 13.34 -31.98
N ASN A 18 -17.39 13.05 -31.34
CA ASN A 18 -18.70 13.45 -31.85
C ASN A 18 -18.98 14.95 -31.64
N LEU A 19 -18.18 15.64 -30.82
CA LEU A 19 -18.33 17.06 -30.57
C LEU A 19 -17.52 17.86 -31.59
N THR A 20 -18.20 18.69 -32.39
CA THR A 20 -17.56 19.56 -33.39
C THR A 20 -16.53 20.50 -32.77
N SER A 21 -16.72 20.92 -31.51
CA SER A 21 -15.76 21.73 -30.76
C SER A 21 -14.42 21.04 -30.50
N HIS A 22 -14.38 19.71 -30.51
CA HIS A 22 -13.18 18.91 -30.24
C HIS A 22 -12.39 18.53 -31.51
N GLN A 23 -13.03 18.61 -32.69
CA GLN A 23 -12.39 18.28 -33.96
C GLN A 23 -11.10 19.07 -34.25
N PRO A 24 -11.02 20.40 -33.99
CA PRO A 24 -9.79 21.15 -34.18
C PRO A 24 -8.60 20.62 -33.37
N ILE A 25 -8.86 20.15 -32.13
CA ILE A 25 -7.84 19.58 -31.24
C ILE A 25 -7.31 18.27 -31.84
N MET A 26 -8.21 17.41 -32.34
CA MET A 26 -7.83 16.14 -32.99
C MET A 26 -7.03 16.36 -34.27
N SER A 27 -7.45 17.29 -35.14
CA SER A 27 -6.69 17.62 -36.35
C SER A 27 -5.32 18.22 -36.04
N GLN A 28 -5.25 19.07 -35.00
CA GLN A 28 -3.98 19.62 -34.54
C GLN A 28 -3.05 18.53 -34.00
N TRP A 29 -3.59 17.58 -33.23
CA TRP A 29 -2.86 16.43 -32.72
C TRP A 29 -2.28 15.55 -33.83
N GLU A 30 -3.07 15.25 -34.86
CA GLU A 30 -2.59 14.48 -36.01
C GLU A 30 -1.44 15.20 -36.73
N ARG A 31 -1.57 16.52 -36.94
CA ARG A 31 -0.50 17.33 -37.54
C ARG A 31 0.77 17.35 -36.69
N ILE A 32 0.65 17.41 -35.37
CA ILE A 32 1.80 17.36 -34.46
C ILE A 32 2.50 16.01 -34.60
N CYS A 33 1.77 14.90 -34.54
CA CYS A 33 2.33 13.56 -34.70
C CYS A 33 3.01 13.38 -36.07
N GLY A 34 2.38 13.87 -37.14
CA GLY A 34 2.96 13.84 -38.49
C GLY A 34 4.29 14.59 -38.58
N ARG A 35 4.39 15.77 -37.96
CA ARG A 35 5.65 16.53 -37.90
C ARG A 35 6.71 15.85 -37.03
N LEU A 36 6.31 15.27 -35.89
CA LEU A 36 7.25 14.53 -35.05
C LEU A 36 7.81 13.32 -35.80
N ALA A 37 6.96 12.57 -36.51
CA ALA A 37 7.36 11.38 -37.26
C ALA A 37 8.47 11.65 -38.29
N THR A 38 8.49 12.84 -38.91
CA THR A 38 9.51 13.21 -39.91
C THR A 38 10.79 13.79 -39.31
N LEU A 39 10.74 14.29 -38.07
CA LEU A 39 11.84 15.03 -37.45
C LEU A 39 12.62 14.21 -36.41
N ILE A 40 12.01 13.22 -35.79
CA ILE A 40 12.64 12.47 -34.70
C ILE A 40 13.34 11.22 -35.23
N GLN A 41 14.49 10.90 -34.61
CA GLN A 41 15.19 9.64 -34.88
C GLN A 41 14.59 8.53 -34.01
N PRO A 42 14.60 7.27 -34.48
CA PRO A 42 14.20 6.14 -33.65
C PRO A 42 15.04 6.05 -32.36
N GLY A 43 14.37 5.83 -31.23
CA GLY A 43 14.98 5.60 -29.92
C GLY A 43 15.44 6.86 -29.18
N THR A 44 15.17 8.07 -29.69
CA THR A 44 15.65 9.32 -29.07
C THR A 44 14.58 10.12 -28.31
N LEU A 45 13.29 9.88 -28.60
CA LEU A 45 12.19 10.63 -27.98
C LEU A 45 11.52 9.82 -26.87
N SER A 46 11.38 10.40 -25.68
CA SER A 46 10.45 9.95 -24.65
C SER A 46 9.16 10.78 -24.72
N LEU A 47 8.01 10.12 -24.88
CA LEU A 47 6.73 10.80 -25.06
C LEU A 47 5.67 10.31 -24.05
N TYR A 48 5.17 11.25 -23.25
CA TYR A 48 4.14 11.00 -22.23
C TYR A 48 2.88 11.77 -22.59
N VAL A 49 1.77 11.07 -22.86
CA VAL A 49 0.54 11.69 -23.37
C VAL A 49 -0.61 11.48 -22.39
N VAL A 50 -1.18 12.58 -21.91
CA VAL A 50 -2.40 12.58 -21.12
C VAL A 50 -3.52 13.17 -21.98
N CYS A 51 -4.50 12.33 -22.31
CA CYS A 51 -5.68 12.75 -23.06
C CYS A 51 -6.87 11.92 -22.58
N ASP A 52 -7.63 12.45 -21.63
CA ASP A 52 -8.81 11.76 -21.14
C ASP A 52 -9.87 11.75 -22.25
N CYS A 53 -10.31 10.56 -22.63
CA CYS A 53 -11.24 10.29 -23.70
C CYS A 53 -12.55 9.75 -23.10
N ASP A 54 -13.67 10.18 -23.65
CA ASP A 54 -15.00 9.77 -23.19
C ASP A 54 -15.31 8.31 -23.56
N ASN A 55 -14.78 7.82 -24.69
CA ASN A 55 -15.05 6.48 -25.20
C ASN A 55 -13.85 5.87 -25.96
N PRO A 56 -13.83 4.53 -26.16
CA PRO A 56 -12.78 3.83 -26.90
C PRO A 56 -12.52 4.36 -28.31
N ALA A 57 -13.56 4.70 -29.06
CA ALA A 57 -13.42 5.23 -30.42
C ALA A 57 -12.63 6.55 -30.46
N THR A 58 -12.91 7.46 -29.52
CA THR A 58 -12.14 8.71 -29.36
C THR A 58 -10.68 8.42 -29.01
N ALA A 59 -10.44 7.48 -28.08
CA ALA A 59 -9.10 7.07 -27.71
C ALA A 59 -8.31 6.48 -28.88
N GLU A 60 -8.94 5.69 -29.74
CA GLU A 60 -8.33 5.18 -30.96
C GLU A 60 -7.92 6.32 -31.90
N MET A 61 -8.76 7.34 -32.08
CA MET A 61 -8.41 8.51 -32.89
C MET A 61 -7.19 9.27 -32.36
N ILE A 62 -6.95 9.24 -31.04
CA ILE A 62 -5.73 9.80 -30.43
C ILE A 62 -4.52 8.90 -30.62
N ILE A 63 -4.71 7.57 -30.57
CA ILE A 63 -3.64 6.58 -30.74
C ILE A 63 -3.17 6.48 -32.20
N GLN A 64 -4.06 6.52 -33.19
CA GLN A 64 -3.69 6.27 -34.58
C GLN A 64 -2.57 7.19 -35.10
N PRO A 65 -2.60 8.52 -34.86
CA PRO A 65 -1.49 9.39 -35.23
C PRO A 65 -0.18 9.06 -34.51
N LEU A 66 -0.23 8.65 -33.24
CA LEU A 66 0.95 8.26 -32.48
C LEU A 66 1.64 7.07 -33.13
N LEU A 67 0.89 6.06 -33.57
CA LEU A 67 1.45 4.85 -34.18
C LEU A 67 2.23 5.10 -35.49
N LYS A 68 2.15 6.32 -36.06
CA LYS A 68 2.94 6.75 -37.21
C LYS A 68 4.36 7.23 -36.81
N LEU A 69 4.62 7.45 -35.52
CA LEU A 69 5.94 7.84 -35.02
C LEU A 69 6.94 6.67 -35.16
N PRO A 70 8.23 6.96 -35.38
CA PRO A 70 9.27 5.94 -35.24
C PRO A 70 9.32 5.42 -33.80
N VAL A 71 10.09 4.35 -33.59
CA VAL A 71 10.32 3.76 -32.27
C VAL A 71 10.74 4.83 -31.27
N LEU A 72 10.06 4.90 -30.14
CA LEU A 72 10.32 5.84 -29.06
C LEU A 72 11.28 5.23 -28.04
N GLN A 73 12.08 6.08 -27.37
CA GLN A 73 12.92 5.68 -26.25
C GLN A 73 12.09 5.20 -25.06
N ASP A 74 11.03 5.94 -24.76
CA ASP A 74 10.08 5.64 -23.68
C ASP A 74 8.71 6.21 -24.03
N CYS A 75 7.65 5.61 -23.49
CA CYS A 75 6.29 6.10 -23.71
C CYS A 75 5.35 5.74 -22.56
N ALA A 76 4.47 6.68 -22.22
CA ALA A 76 3.30 6.41 -21.40
C ALA A 76 2.07 7.12 -21.96
N LEU A 77 0.91 6.50 -21.76
CA LEU A 77 -0.36 7.01 -22.26
C LEU A 77 -1.42 6.92 -21.17
N ARG A 78 -2.14 8.00 -20.91
CA ARG A 78 -3.37 8.04 -20.10
C ARG A 78 -4.52 8.47 -21.00
N LEU A 79 -5.51 7.60 -21.11
CA LEU A 79 -6.70 7.77 -21.96
C LEU A 79 -7.97 8.06 -21.17
N SER A 80 -7.95 7.97 -19.85
CA SER A 80 -9.05 8.40 -18.98
C SER A 80 -8.58 8.49 -17.54
N LEU A 81 -9.14 9.44 -16.79
CA LEU A 81 -8.97 9.55 -15.35
C LEU A 81 -9.58 8.35 -14.63
N SER A 82 -10.68 7.81 -15.15
CA SER A 82 -11.38 6.64 -14.60
C SER A 82 -10.79 5.35 -15.15
N ARG A 83 -10.93 4.26 -14.38
CA ARG A 83 -10.45 2.94 -14.78
C ARG A 83 -11.42 2.27 -15.76
N SER A 84 -10.95 2.00 -16.97
CA SER A 84 -11.61 1.20 -18.01
C SER A 84 -10.63 0.16 -18.55
N LYS A 85 -10.98 -1.13 -18.48
CA LYS A 85 -10.10 -2.22 -18.94
C LYS A 85 -9.80 -2.14 -20.44
N GLU A 86 -10.77 -1.68 -21.21
CA GLU A 86 -10.65 -1.54 -22.66
C GLU A 86 -9.66 -0.43 -23.04
N LEU A 87 -9.82 0.76 -22.45
CA LEU A 87 -8.88 1.87 -22.63
C LEU A 87 -7.48 1.53 -22.10
N GLN A 88 -7.36 0.79 -20.99
CA GLN A 88 -6.07 0.30 -20.50
C GLN A 88 -5.38 -0.61 -21.51
N LEU A 89 -6.14 -1.52 -22.14
CA LEU A 89 -5.60 -2.42 -23.15
C LEU A 89 -5.15 -1.64 -24.39
N LEU A 90 -5.92 -0.65 -24.84
CA LEU A 90 -5.54 0.25 -25.93
C LEU A 90 -4.24 1.00 -25.61
N ALA A 91 -4.15 1.61 -24.42
CA ALA A 91 -2.93 2.32 -23.98
C ALA A 91 -1.72 1.39 -23.93
N LYS A 92 -1.88 0.20 -23.36
CA LYS A 92 -0.83 -0.82 -23.26
C LYS A 92 -0.32 -1.26 -24.63
N ASN A 93 -1.24 -1.58 -25.54
CA ASN A 93 -0.88 -2.02 -26.89
C ASN A 93 -0.19 -0.90 -27.69
N ALA A 94 -0.65 0.34 -27.56
CA ALA A 94 -0.04 1.50 -28.20
C ALA A 94 1.40 1.71 -27.71
N VAL A 95 1.62 1.73 -26.40
CA VAL A 95 2.96 1.90 -25.80
C VAL A 95 3.91 0.77 -26.20
N PHE A 96 3.44 -0.48 -26.24
CA PHE A 96 4.29 -1.60 -26.71
C PHE A 96 4.75 -1.44 -28.15
N LYS A 97 3.82 -1.06 -29.06
CA LYS A 97 4.16 -0.81 -30.46
C LYS A 97 5.14 0.35 -30.60
N LEU A 98 4.88 1.45 -29.90
CA LEU A 98 5.69 2.66 -29.96
C LEU A 98 7.09 2.47 -29.42
N THR A 99 7.29 1.65 -28.40
CA THR A 99 8.62 1.45 -27.79
C THR A 99 9.40 0.30 -28.42
N ASN A 100 8.84 -0.35 -29.45
CA ASN A 100 9.38 -1.54 -30.13
C ASN A 100 10.08 -2.49 -29.15
N ARG A 101 9.45 -2.72 -27.99
CA ARG A 101 9.86 -3.82 -27.13
C ARG A 101 9.48 -5.03 -27.95
N PRO A 102 10.44 -5.76 -28.54
CA PRO A 102 10.10 -6.91 -29.35
C PRO A 102 9.18 -7.77 -28.49
N ALA A 103 8.07 -8.25 -29.07
CA ALA A 103 7.39 -9.41 -28.51
C ALA A 103 8.52 -10.41 -28.29
N SER A 104 8.87 -10.64 -27.02
CA SER A 104 10.16 -11.19 -26.61
C SER A 104 10.56 -12.24 -27.64
N PRO A 105 11.73 -12.12 -28.31
CA PRO A 105 12.16 -13.18 -29.22
C PRO A 105 11.90 -14.48 -28.49
N GLN A 106 11.31 -15.47 -29.16
CA GLN A 106 10.95 -16.76 -28.55
C GLN A 106 12.24 -17.40 -28.04
N LEU A 107 12.68 -16.95 -26.87
CA LEU A 107 13.79 -17.50 -26.15
C LEU A 107 13.36 -18.93 -25.84
N PRO A 108 14.31 -19.87 -25.85
CA PRO A 108 14.02 -21.23 -25.43
C PRO A 108 13.27 -21.19 -24.09
N ILE A 109 12.25 -22.05 -23.95
CA ILE A 109 11.43 -22.11 -22.74
C ILE A 109 12.37 -22.29 -21.55
N PHE A 110 12.46 -21.26 -20.71
CA PHE A 110 13.31 -21.28 -19.54
C PHE A 110 12.73 -22.25 -18.51
N ARG A 111 13.46 -23.33 -18.23
CA ARG A 111 13.05 -24.35 -17.26
C ARG A 111 13.41 -23.91 -15.84
N PHE A 112 12.62 -22.98 -15.30
CA PHE A 112 12.77 -22.50 -13.92
C PHE A 112 12.88 -23.62 -12.87
N PRO A 113 12.11 -24.73 -12.94
CA PRO A 113 12.22 -25.82 -11.97
C PRO A 113 13.57 -26.54 -11.96
N ASP A 114 14.35 -26.46 -13.04
CA ASP A 114 15.66 -27.13 -13.15
C ASP A 114 16.77 -26.34 -12.44
N LEU A 115 16.50 -25.11 -11.99
CA LEU A 115 17.44 -24.30 -11.22
C LEU A 115 17.61 -24.87 -9.80
N PRO A 116 18.78 -24.69 -9.16
CA PRO A 116 18.92 -24.94 -7.72
C PRO A 116 17.90 -24.14 -6.90
N LYS A 117 17.41 -24.71 -5.80
CA LYS A 117 16.36 -24.08 -4.97
C LYS A 117 16.73 -22.68 -4.48
N GLU A 118 18.00 -22.44 -4.16
CA GLU A 118 18.49 -21.12 -3.79
C GLU A 118 18.31 -20.10 -4.91
N ILE A 119 18.63 -20.47 -6.16
CA ILE A 119 18.45 -19.60 -7.32
C ILE A 119 16.97 -19.36 -7.58
N GLN A 120 16.12 -20.40 -7.46
CA GLN A 120 14.67 -20.23 -7.56
C GLN A 120 14.15 -19.21 -6.53
N LEU A 121 14.56 -19.33 -5.26
CA LEU A 121 14.21 -18.38 -4.20
C LEU A 121 14.70 -16.96 -4.53
N ASN A 122 15.95 -16.81 -4.97
CA ASN A 122 16.54 -15.50 -5.27
C ASN A 122 15.86 -14.83 -6.47
N THR A 123 15.55 -15.58 -7.54
CA THR A 123 14.78 -15.05 -8.68
C THR A 123 13.39 -14.61 -8.25
N MET A 124 12.72 -15.40 -7.41
CA MET A 124 11.40 -15.05 -6.87
C MET A 124 11.46 -13.81 -5.98
N ASN A 125 12.49 -13.67 -5.14
CA ASN A 125 12.70 -12.47 -4.34
C ASN A 125 12.88 -11.22 -5.19
N PHE A 126 13.54 -11.34 -6.34
CA PHE A 126 13.69 -10.22 -7.25
C PHE A 126 12.37 -9.87 -7.95
N ALA A 127 11.50 -10.86 -8.19
CA ALA A 127 10.21 -10.66 -8.83
C ALA A 127 9.17 -10.00 -7.90
N TRP A 128 9.30 -10.19 -6.58
CA TRP A 128 8.42 -9.55 -5.59
C TRP A 128 9.13 -8.41 -4.86
N ASP A 129 8.60 -7.21 -5.02
CA ASP A 129 8.96 -6.11 -4.15
C ASP A 129 8.51 -6.44 -2.72
N THR A 130 9.47 -6.63 -1.81
CA THR A 130 9.19 -6.96 -0.41
C THR A 130 8.68 -5.71 0.29
N GLY A 131 7.47 -5.77 0.83
CA GLY A 131 6.83 -4.65 1.52
C GLY A 131 5.75 -5.09 2.50
N ALA A 132 4.97 -4.12 2.96
CA ALA A 132 3.80 -4.40 3.78
C ALA A 132 2.65 -4.88 2.91
N ILE A 133 2.08 -6.05 3.20
CA ILE A 133 0.86 -6.53 2.56
C ILE A 133 -0.32 -6.19 3.46
N HIS A 134 -1.26 -5.44 2.93
CA HIS A 134 -2.42 -4.98 3.64
C HIS A 134 -3.62 -5.88 3.34
N ALA A 135 -4.15 -6.58 4.34
CA ALA A 135 -5.34 -7.40 4.18
C ALA A 135 -6.62 -6.56 4.29
N ARG A 136 -7.25 -6.20 3.14
CA ARG A 136 -8.50 -5.42 3.04
C ARG A 136 -9.67 -6.32 2.65
N GLY A 137 -10.62 -6.56 3.56
CA GLY A 137 -11.74 -7.44 3.21
C GLY A 137 -11.20 -8.80 2.73
N ASN A 138 -11.66 -9.26 1.56
CA ASN A 138 -11.19 -10.49 0.90
C ASN A 138 -10.02 -10.28 -0.07
N HIS A 139 -9.30 -9.16 0.05
CA HIS A 139 -8.20 -8.80 -0.83
C HIS A 139 -6.90 -8.59 -0.05
N LEU A 140 -5.81 -9.14 -0.58
CA LEU A 140 -4.46 -8.78 -0.17
C LEU A 140 -3.98 -7.65 -1.08
N ASP A 141 -3.77 -6.48 -0.49
CA ASP A 141 -3.25 -5.31 -1.18
C ASP A 141 -1.77 -5.15 -0.83
N PRO A 142 -0.84 -5.58 -1.69
CA PRO A 142 0.58 -5.31 -1.49
C PRO A 142 0.75 -3.79 -1.46
N GLY A 143 1.09 -3.29 -0.28
CA GLY A 143 1.37 -1.90 -0.02
C GLY A 143 2.52 -1.41 -0.86
N GLY A 144 2.58 -0.10 -1.07
CA GLY A 144 3.61 0.53 -1.85
C GLY A 144 3.10 1.79 -2.55
N SER A 145 3.86 2.86 -2.43
CA SER A 145 3.72 4.02 -3.30
C SER A 145 4.33 3.64 -4.65
N CYS A 146 3.46 3.35 -5.61
CA CYS A 146 3.85 3.19 -7.01
C CYS A 146 4.41 4.53 -7.47
N ARG A 147 5.63 4.56 -8.00
CA ARG A 147 6.35 5.83 -8.27
C ARG A 147 5.61 6.73 -9.28
N VAL A 148 4.86 6.09 -10.17
CA VAL A 148 3.97 6.72 -11.16
C VAL A 148 2.53 6.83 -10.69
N ARG A 149 2.22 6.38 -9.46
CA ARG A 149 0.96 6.68 -8.78
C ARG A 149 1.10 8.07 -8.20
N GLY A 150 0.39 8.99 -8.83
CA GLY A 150 0.28 10.36 -8.45
C GLY A 150 -0.46 10.49 -7.17
N MET A 151 0.27 10.30 -6.08
CA MET A 151 -0.06 11.03 -4.89
C MET A 151 0.47 12.44 -5.12
N VAL A 152 -0.46 13.39 -5.12
CA VAL A 152 -0.16 14.79 -4.80
C VAL A 152 0.37 14.75 -3.38
N ALA A 153 1.66 14.44 -3.22
CA ALA A 153 2.31 14.64 -1.94
C ALA A 153 2.21 16.14 -1.69
N ALA A 154 1.42 16.52 -0.69
CA ALA A 154 1.26 17.91 -0.25
C ALA A 154 2.60 18.58 0.12
N GLU A 155 3.70 17.81 0.18
CA GLU A 155 4.97 18.23 0.74
C GLU A 155 6.18 18.11 -0.21
N SER A 156 6.05 17.60 -1.45
CA SER A 156 7.25 17.46 -2.29
C SER A 156 7.62 18.78 -2.98
N LYS A 157 8.65 19.47 -2.47
CA LYS A 157 9.46 20.51 -3.14
C LYS A 157 10.19 20.00 -4.41
N ARG A 158 9.64 19.01 -5.14
CA ARG A 158 10.30 18.36 -6.28
C ARG A 158 9.85 18.95 -7.62
N GLN A 159 10.70 18.76 -8.62
CA GLN A 159 10.64 19.45 -9.90
C GLN A 159 9.29 19.28 -10.63
N PRO A 160 8.84 20.28 -11.42
CA PRO A 160 7.52 20.30 -12.06
C PRO A 160 7.16 19.06 -12.90
N TRP A 161 8.14 18.35 -13.45
CA TRP A 161 7.93 17.17 -14.29
C TRP A 161 7.45 15.93 -13.52
N ASP A 162 7.71 15.85 -12.20
CA ASP A 162 7.29 14.73 -11.35
C ASP A 162 5.77 14.61 -11.25
N TYR A 163 5.03 15.71 -11.43
CA TYR A 163 3.56 15.73 -11.40
C TYR A 163 2.93 15.08 -12.63
N LEU A 164 3.59 15.15 -13.79
CA LEU A 164 3.08 14.57 -15.04
C LEU A 164 3.25 13.05 -15.06
N LEU A 165 4.39 12.52 -14.59
CA LEU A 165 4.69 11.08 -14.54
C LEU A 165 3.80 10.31 -13.54
N LYS A 166 3.23 11.05 -12.59
CA LYS A 166 2.34 10.59 -11.54
C LYS A 166 0.91 10.25 -12.06
N CYS A 167 0.59 10.49 -13.33
CA CYS A 167 -0.76 10.22 -13.86
C CYS A 167 -0.91 8.92 -14.68
N PHE A 168 0.12 8.07 -14.74
CA PHE A 168 0.14 6.89 -15.63
C PHE A 168 0.04 5.55 -14.90
N CYS A 169 -0.61 5.56 -13.74
CA CYS A 169 -0.83 4.38 -12.93
C CYS A 169 -2.05 3.56 -13.43
N GLU A 170 -1.79 2.37 -13.98
CA GLU A 170 -2.82 1.38 -14.39
C GLU A 170 -3.79 0.97 -13.26
N ARG A 171 -3.42 1.16 -11.99
CA ARG A 171 -4.30 0.84 -10.87
C ARG A 171 -5.40 1.89 -10.69
N VAL A 172 -5.11 3.15 -11.04
CA VAL A 172 -5.98 4.31 -10.75
C VAL A 172 -6.67 4.81 -12.02
N HIS A 173 -5.98 4.78 -13.17
CA HIS A 173 -6.43 5.41 -14.41
C HIS A 173 -6.51 4.42 -15.57
N SER A 174 -7.20 4.81 -16.65
CA SER A 174 -7.05 4.13 -17.94
C SER A 174 -5.76 4.55 -18.61
N SER A 175 -4.64 4.06 -18.08
CA SER A 175 -3.30 4.43 -18.54
C SER A 175 -2.40 3.21 -18.64
N TYR A 176 -1.25 3.37 -19.28
CA TYR A 176 -0.15 2.40 -19.26
C TYR A 176 1.19 3.13 -19.23
N ASN A 177 2.09 2.63 -18.40
CA ASN A 177 3.50 3.05 -18.34
C ASN A 177 4.34 1.82 -18.02
N ALA A 178 5.39 1.57 -18.79
CA ALA A 178 6.28 0.43 -18.56
C ALA A 178 7.01 0.45 -17.21
N HIS A 179 7.14 1.64 -16.61
CA HIS A 179 7.73 1.86 -15.29
C HIS A 179 6.69 1.80 -14.17
N CYS A 180 5.42 1.59 -14.49
CA CYS A 180 4.38 1.30 -13.51
C CYS A 180 4.62 -0.07 -12.88
N ASP A 181 5.00 -0.07 -11.60
CA ASP A 181 5.21 -1.27 -10.81
C ASP A 181 3.94 -1.75 -10.12
N CYS A 182 2.85 -0.97 -10.16
CA CYS A 182 1.59 -1.32 -9.50
C CYS A 182 1.05 -2.70 -9.90
N THR A 183 1.20 -3.11 -11.16
CA THR A 183 0.78 -4.44 -11.64
C THR A 183 1.78 -5.53 -11.29
N LYS A 184 3.07 -5.21 -11.17
CA LYS A 184 4.12 -6.13 -10.69
C LYS A 184 3.99 -6.39 -9.19
N ARG A 185 3.63 -5.35 -8.45
CA ARG A 185 3.36 -5.39 -7.01
C ARG A 185 2.07 -6.14 -6.72
N ALA A 186 1.06 -6.06 -7.58
CA ALA A 186 -0.22 -6.74 -7.39
C ALA A 186 -0.02 -8.23 -7.06
N PHE A 187 -0.90 -8.78 -6.22
CA PHE A 187 -0.89 -10.19 -5.85
C PHE A 187 -0.90 -11.07 -7.12
N GLN A 188 0.25 -11.65 -7.45
CA GLN A 188 0.44 -12.43 -8.66
C GLN A 188 -0.12 -13.84 -8.46
N ARG A 189 -1.45 -13.94 -8.53
CA ARG A 189 -2.19 -15.20 -8.33
C ARG A 189 -1.66 -16.34 -9.20
N SER A 190 -1.19 -16.04 -10.41
CA SER A 190 -0.60 -17.01 -11.35
C SER A 190 0.54 -17.80 -10.74
N TYR A 191 1.38 -17.19 -9.90
CA TYR A 191 2.49 -17.89 -9.25
C TYR A 191 2.02 -18.99 -8.30
N PHE A 192 0.88 -18.82 -7.64
CA PHE A 192 0.34 -19.87 -6.75
C PHE A 192 -0.35 -21.01 -7.51
N LEU A 193 -0.46 -20.93 -8.84
CA LEU A 193 -1.21 -21.86 -9.68
C LEU A 193 -0.32 -22.66 -10.67
N VAL A 194 0.99 -22.44 -10.70
CA VAL A 194 1.91 -23.11 -11.64
C VAL A 194 2.07 -24.59 -11.32
N SER A 195 2.50 -24.91 -10.10
CA SER A 195 2.68 -26.28 -9.60
C SER A 195 2.66 -26.26 -8.07
N ARG A 196 2.61 -27.43 -7.42
CA ARG A 196 2.65 -27.53 -5.94
C ARG A 196 3.97 -26.98 -5.38
N ASP A 197 5.10 -27.39 -5.95
CA ASP A 197 6.42 -26.94 -5.52
C ASP A 197 6.62 -25.43 -5.74
N PHE A 198 6.12 -24.91 -6.86
CA PHE A 198 6.21 -23.49 -7.15
C PHE A 198 5.27 -22.68 -6.25
N ARG A 199 4.09 -23.22 -5.90
CA ARG A 199 3.19 -22.62 -4.91
C ARG A 199 3.84 -22.55 -3.53
N GLU A 200 4.50 -23.61 -3.08
CA GLU A 200 5.25 -23.61 -1.81
C GLU A 200 6.35 -22.56 -1.80
N LEU A 201 7.12 -22.46 -2.89
CA LEU A 201 8.13 -21.43 -3.08
C LEU A 201 7.53 -20.02 -3.07
N ALA A 202 6.41 -19.83 -3.77
CA ALA A 202 5.69 -18.57 -3.80
C ALA A 202 5.18 -18.18 -2.40
N MET A 203 4.64 -19.13 -1.63
CA MET A 203 4.18 -18.88 -0.27
C MET A 203 5.34 -18.51 0.65
N SER A 204 6.48 -19.20 0.57
CA SER A 204 7.63 -18.90 1.44
C SER A 204 8.23 -17.53 1.16
N VAL A 205 8.28 -17.10 -0.10
CA VAL A 205 8.75 -15.75 -0.45
C VAL A 205 7.71 -14.70 -0.11
N PHE A 206 6.47 -14.89 -0.58
CA PHE A 206 5.41 -13.88 -0.44
C PHE A 206 5.03 -13.67 1.04
N TYR A 207 4.82 -14.72 1.82
CA TYR A 207 4.44 -14.56 3.22
C TYR A 207 5.64 -14.47 4.18
N GLY A 208 6.79 -15.04 3.80
CA GLY A 208 7.98 -15.06 4.67
C GLY A 208 8.92 -13.88 4.53
N ARG A 209 8.74 -13.01 3.53
CA ARG A 209 9.53 -11.78 3.39
C ARG A 209 8.74 -10.49 3.48
N ASN A 210 7.42 -10.57 3.50
CA ASN A 210 6.56 -9.39 3.59
C ASN A 210 5.96 -9.27 4.99
N SER A 211 5.70 -8.04 5.42
CA SER A 211 4.97 -7.80 6.66
C SER A 211 3.46 -7.85 6.39
N ILE A 212 2.78 -8.82 6.96
CA ILE A 212 1.34 -8.94 6.81
C ILE A 212 0.67 -8.00 7.80
N THR A 213 -0.11 -7.04 7.30
CA THR A 213 -0.78 -6.02 8.09
C THR A 213 -2.29 -6.14 7.93
N THR A 214 -3.03 -6.35 9.01
CA THR A 214 -4.49 -6.33 8.94
C THR A 214 -4.98 -4.90 8.82
N LEU A 215 -5.83 -4.60 7.83
CA LEU A 215 -6.28 -3.24 7.59
C LEU A 215 -7.43 -2.78 8.51
N LYS A 216 -7.51 -1.45 8.54
CA LYS A 216 -8.53 -0.54 9.02
C LYS A 216 -9.97 -1.01 8.76
N ASN A 217 -10.86 -0.69 9.69
CA ASN A 217 -12.31 -0.93 9.66
C ASN A 217 -12.79 -2.35 9.99
N VAL A 218 -11.98 -3.16 10.67
CA VAL A 218 -12.48 -4.38 11.32
C VAL A 218 -12.30 -4.21 12.82
N GLU A 219 -13.34 -4.43 13.61
CA GLU A 219 -13.29 -4.34 15.08
C GLU A 219 -12.16 -5.18 15.67
N ILE A 220 -11.94 -6.38 15.10
CA ILE A 220 -10.86 -7.28 15.49
C ILE A 220 -10.16 -7.91 14.26
N PRO A 221 -8.82 -7.81 14.17
CA PRO A 221 -7.98 -8.53 13.23
C PRO A 221 -8.25 -10.03 13.22
N SER A 222 -8.26 -10.66 12.04
CA SER A 222 -8.46 -12.10 11.95
C SER A 222 -7.72 -12.75 10.80
N LEU A 223 -7.26 -13.98 11.04
CA LEU A 223 -6.50 -14.77 10.08
C LEU A 223 -7.34 -15.73 9.24
N GLN A 224 -8.66 -15.81 9.46
CA GLN A 224 -9.56 -16.72 8.74
C GLN A 224 -9.56 -16.53 7.20
N ARG A 225 -9.00 -15.42 6.72
CA ARG A 225 -8.92 -15.08 5.29
C ARG A 225 -7.64 -15.57 4.62
N PHE A 226 -6.65 -15.97 5.40
CA PHE A 226 -5.42 -16.54 4.86
C PHE A 226 -5.60 -18.05 4.70
N PRO A 227 -5.06 -18.64 3.63
CA PRO A 227 -4.94 -20.10 3.56
C PRO A 227 -4.18 -20.61 4.78
N THR A 228 -4.70 -21.62 5.47
CA THR A 228 -4.09 -22.14 6.71
C THR A 228 -2.62 -22.53 6.51
N ASP A 229 -2.31 -23.14 5.36
CA ASP A 229 -0.96 -23.56 4.96
C ASP A 229 0.00 -22.39 4.69
N SER A 230 -0.50 -21.16 4.57
CA SER A 230 0.32 -19.96 4.42
C SER A 230 0.83 -19.39 5.75
N ILE A 231 0.14 -19.67 6.87
CA ILE A 231 0.40 -19.05 8.17
C ILE A 231 1.78 -19.46 8.72
N ARG A 232 2.22 -20.70 8.44
CA ARG A 232 3.56 -21.21 8.80
C ARG A 232 4.71 -20.42 8.18
N PHE A 233 4.45 -19.67 7.10
CA PHE A 233 5.45 -18.86 6.44
C PHE A 233 5.50 -17.43 6.98
N PHE A 234 4.60 -17.01 7.87
CA PHE A 234 4.59 -15.63 8.36
C PHE A 234 5.84 -15.37 9.20
N THR A 235 6.62 -14.37 8.80
CA THR A 235 7.78 -13.90 9.59
C THR A 235 7.51 -12.58 10.28
N ARG A 236 6.58 -11.75 9.76
CA ARG A 236 6.14 -10.53 10.42
C ARG A 236 4.63 -10.32 10.23
N LEU A 237 3.90 -10.22 11.34
CA LEU A 237 2.46 -10.00 11.37
C LEU A 237 2.13 -8.78 12.24
N ILE A 238 1.43 -7.82 11.66
CA ILE A 238 0.99 -6.57 12.29
C ILE A 238 -0.53 -6.58 12.39
N LEU A 239 -1.04 -6.61 13.61
CA LEU A 239 -2.45 -6.62 13.95
C LEU A 239 -2.87 -5.22 14.41
N ASN A 240 -3.57 -4.49 13.54
CA ASN A 240 -4.06 -3.15 13.87
C ASN A 240 -5.46 -3.21 14.50
N PHE A 241 -5.58 -2.73 15.72
CA PHE A 241 -6.82 -2.47 16.43
C PHE A 241 -7.14 -0.98 16.29
N GLU A 242 -7.81 -0.63 15.21
CA GLU A 242 -8.19 0.77 14.95
C GLU A 242 -9.58 1.10 15.45
N ARG A 243 -9.72 2.30 16.00
CA ARG A 243 -10.98 2.79 16.58
C ARG A 243 -11.52 1.79 17.58
N LEU A 244 -10.63 1.20 18.37
CA LEU A 244 -11.06 0.41 19.50
C LEU A 244 -11.99 1.30 20.32
N ASN A 245 -13.14 0.73 20.66
CA ASN A 245 -14.02 1.30 21.64
C ASN A 245 -14.10 0.22 22.72
N ALA A 246 -13.46 0.49 23.86
CA ALA A 246 -13.48 -0.41 25.01
C ALA A 246 -14.89 -0.93 25.33
N LEU A 247 -15.91 -0.07 25.15
CA LEU A 247 -17.31 -0.40 25.41
C LEU A 247 -17.91 -1.39 24.38
N ASP A 248 -17.50 -1.33 23.12
CA ASP A 248 -18.08 -2.17 22.05
C ASP A 248 -17.57 -3.62 22.13
N LEU A 249 -16.33 -3.80 22.60
CA LEU A 249 -15.72 -5.12 22.73
C LEU A 249 -16.39 -6.00 23.79
N GLU A 250 -16.84 -5.39 24.89
CA GLU A 250 -17.51 -6.12 25.98
C GLU A 250 -18.91 -6.61 25.58
N GLY A 251 -19.56 -5.93 24.63
CA GLY A 251 -20.90 -6.25 24.16
C GLY A 251 -21.00 -7.31 23.06
N SER A 252 -19.90 -7.74 22.45
CA SER A 252 -19.92 -8.64 21.28
C SER A 252 -19.16 -9.96 21.53
N PRO A 253 -19.86 -11.03 21.99
CA PRO A 253 -19.27 -12.36 22.19
C PRO A 253 -18.61 -12.92 20.92
N ASN A 254 -19.17 -12.62 19.74
CA ASN A 254 -18.65 -13.08 18.45
C ASN A 254 -17.28 -12.45 18.13
N THR A 255 -17.10 -11.18 18.48
CA THR A 255 -15.86 -10.45 18.27
C THR A 255 -14.75 -11.07 19.12
N TRP A 256 -15.02 -11.37 20.40
CA TRP A 256 -14.06 -12.04 21.28
C TRP A 256 -13.70 -13.47 20.84
N GLN A 257 -14.68 -14.29 20.46
CA GLN A 257 -14.40 -15.63 19.94
C GLN A 257 -13.55 -15.61 18.67
N LYS A 258 -13.75 -14.60 17.81
CA LYS A 258 -12.94 -14.42 16.60
C LYS A 258 -11.49 -14.07 16.95
N TRP A 259 -11.26 -13.29 17.99
CA TRP A 259 -9.93 -13.00 18.52
C TRP A 259 -9.24 -14.26 19.03
N GLN A 260 -9.91 -15.02 19.90
CA GLN A 260 -9.39 -16.27 20.46
C GLN A 260 -9.02 -17.25 19.35
N ARG A 261 -9.91 -17.50 18.38
CA ARG A 261 -9.63 -18.34 17.22
C ARG A 261 -8.43 -17.85 16.41
N THR A 262 -8.21 -16.54 16.34
CA THR A 262 -7.07 -15.97 15.62
C THR A 262 -5.76 -16.32 16.33
N ILE A 263 -5.72 -16.18 17.65
CA ILE A 263 -4.57 -16.59 18.47
C ILE A 263 -4.36 -18.11 18.44
N ASP A 264 -5.42 -18.90 18.58
CA ASP A 264 -5.35 -20.37 18.49
C ASP A 264 -4.82 -20.84 17.13
N THR A 265 -5.18 -20.14 16.07
CA THR A 265 -4.67 -20.42 14.72
C THR A 265 -3.19 -20.06 14.60
N LEU A 266 -2.74 -18.94 15.18
CA LEU A 266 -1.32 -18.61 15.23
C LEU A 266 -0.53 -19.67 16.00
N GLY A 267 -1.01 -20.07 17.18
CA GLY A 267 -0.33 -21.06 18.01
C GLY A 267 -0.18 -22.43 17.35
N ARG A 268 -1.19 -22.85 16.56
CA ARG A 268 -1.17 -24.16 15.87
C ARG A 268 -0.44 -24.15 14.53
N GLU A 269 -0.61 -23.10 13.74
CA GLU A 269 -0.26 -23.12 12.31
C GLU A 269 0.96 -22.27 11.97
N SER A 270 1.40 -21.36 12.85
CA SER A 270 2.55 -20.49 12.58
C SER A 270 3.88 -21.08 13.07
N ASN A 271 4.99 -20.63 12.48
CA ASN A 271 6.33 -20.89 13.01
C ASN A 271 6.71 -19.76 13.98
N LEU A 272 6.34 -19.90 15.25
CA LEU A 272 6.53 -18.85 16.26
C LEU A 272 7.99 -18.43 16.42
N ALA A 273 8.94 -19.36 16.26
CA ALA A 273 10.38 -19.10 16.41
C ALA A 273 10.96 -18.12 15.38
N VAL A 274 10.25 -17.87 14.28
CA VAL A 274 10.63 -16.86 13.27
C VAL A 274 9.65 -15.70 13.16
N LEU A 275 8.51 -15.76 13.88
CA LEU A 275 7.44 -14.78 13.80
C LEU A 275 7.71 -13.58 14.70
N HIS A 276 7.77 -12.41 14.09
CA HIS A 276 7.65 -11.11 14.73
C HIS A 276 6.16 -10.72 14.77
N LEU A 277 5.56 -10.71 15.96
CA LEU A 277 4.16 -10.31 16.14
C LEU A 277 4.10 -8.88 16.66
N GLU A 278 3.31 -8.03 16.01
CA GLU A 278 3.14 -6.63 16.37
C GLU A 278 1.65 -6.32 16.55
N ILE A 279 1.28 -5.73 17.67
CA ILE A 279 -0.09 -5.28 17.94
C ILE A 279 -0.08 -3.76 18.06
N ARG A 280 -0.86 -3.10 17.20
CA ARG A 280 -1.02 -1.64 17.22
C ARG A 280 -2.41 -1.28 17.69
N PHE A 281 -2.51 -0.50 18.75
CA PHE A 281 -3.75 0.05 19.25
C PHE A 281 -3.90 1.51 18.80
N ALA A 282 -5.05 1.86 18.25
CA ALA A 282 -5.43 3.24 18.00
C ALA A 282 -6.83 3.49 18.55
N GLU A 283 -6.89 4.27 19.63
CA GLU A 283 -8.12 4.55 20.35
C GLU A 283 -8.93 5.64 19.64
N ARG A 284 -10.25 5.43 19.50
CA ARG A 284 -11.14 6.34 18.78
C ARG A 284 -11.03 7.78 19.27
N PHE A 285 -11.05 7.98 20.59
CA PHE A 285 -11.12 9.30 21.22
C PHE A 285 -9.78 10.03 21.31
N TYR A 286 -8.67 9.29 21.21
CA TYR A 286 -7.33 9.88 21.17
C TYR A 286 -6.83 10.14 19.74
N THR A 287 -7.60 9.84 18.70
CA THR A 287 -7.15 10.03 17.31
C THR A 287 -7.11 11.48 16.83
N CYS A 288 -7.23 12.49 17.70
CA CYS A 288 -7.40 13.88 17.29
C CYS A 288 -6.72 14.83 18.28
N VAL A 289 -5.59 15.44 17.87
CA VAL A 289 -4.86 16.49 18.63
C VAL A 289 -5.77 17.70 18.93
N TRP A 290 -6.81 17.91 18.11
CA TRP A 290 -7.70 19.06 18.18
C TRP A 290 -8.88 18.90 19.13
N THR A 291 -9.23 17.67 19.55
CA THR A 291 -10.26 17.44 20.59
C THR A 291 -9.67 17.43 22.00
N ARG A 292 -8.37 17.72 22.12
CA ARG A 292 -7.61 17.62 23.35
C ARG A 292 -7.80 18.85 24.24
N ARG A 293 -8.95 18.93 24.90
CA ARG A 293 -8.93 19.30 26.31
C ARG A 293 -9.04 17.98 27.06
N ASP A 294 -7.91 17.48 27.55
CA ASP A 294 -7.87 16.25 28.37
C ASP A 294 -8.84 16.37 29.58
N GLU A 295 -9.13 17.60 30.01
CA GLU A 295 -10.18 17.95 30.97
C GLU A 295 -11.58 17.44 30.57
N ASP A 296 -11.96 17.54 29.29
CA ASP A 296 -13.29 17.16 28.81
C ASP A 296 -13.50 15.63 28.77
N LEU A 297 -12.43 14.83 28.59
CA LEU A 297 -12.56 13.37 28.50
C LEU A 297 -12.69 12.72 29.87
N GLU A 298 -11.88 13.12 30.85
CA GLU A 298 -11.98 12.59 32.21
C GLU A 298 -13.23 13.12 32.92
N GLU A 299 -13.64 14.37 32.69
CA GLU A 299 -14.92 14.89 33.20
C GLU A 299 -16.11 14.14 32.61
N ARG A 300 -16.09 13.86 31.30
CA ARG A 300 -17.19 13.18 30.61
C ARG A 300 -17.18 11.66 30.83
N PHE A 301 -16.02 11.07 31.05
CA PHE A 301 -15.81 9.63 31.20
C PHE A 301 -14.77 9.31 32.29
N PRO A 302 -15.06 9.52 33.58
CA PRO A 302 -14.10 9.27 34.66
C PRO A 302 -13.51 7.86 34.60
N GLY A 303 -12.20 7.71 34.72
CA GLY A 303 -11.46 6.44 34.65
C GLY A 303 -11.39 5.83 33.24
N TYR A 304 -11.54 6.63 32.19
CA TYR A 304 -11.53 6.14 30.82
C TYR A 304 -10.18 5.53 30.42
N GLU A 305 -9.08 6.19 30.76
CA GLU A 305 -7.72 5.68 30.51
C GLU A 305 -7.54 4.28 31.12
N GLN A 306 -7.92 4.11 32.38
CA GLN A 306 -7.85 2.83 33.08
C GLN A 306 -8.69 1.74 32.37
N ARG A 307 -9.91 2.06 31.93
CA ARG A 307 -10.75 1.11 31.16
C ARG A 307 -10.13 0.72 29.81
N VAL A 308 -9.50 1.68 29.13
CA VAL A 308 -8.79 1.43 27.86
C VAL A 308 -7.60 0.49 28.11
N LEU A 309 -6.79 0.76 29.13
CA LEU A 309 -5.67 -0.10 29.52
C LEU A 309 -6.12 -1.51 29.92
N GLU A 310 -7.24 -1.63 30.65
CA GLU A 310 -7.84 -2.93 30.98
C GLU A 310 -8.30 -3.68 29.72
N THR A 311 -8.85 -2.97 28.76
CA THR A 311 -9.25 -3.56 27.47
C THR A 311 -8.03 -4.03 26.68
N TYR A 312 -6.96 -3.24 26.64
CA TYR A 312 -5.71 -3.66 26.01
C TYR A 312 -5.14 -4.89 26.71
N GLU A 313 -5.12 -4.92 28.05
CA GLU A 313 -4.68 -6.09 28.80
C GLU A 313 -5.52 -7.34 28.48
N LYS A 314 -6.86 -7.19 28.40
CA LYS A 314 -7.77 -8.26 27.96
C LYS A 314 -7.35 -8.79 26.59
N ILE A 315 -7.13 -7.92 25.60
CA ILE A 315 -6.71 -8.31 24.24
C ILE A 315 -5.36 -9.02 24.23
N ILE A 316 -4.39 -8.56 25.02
CA ILE A 316 -3.04 -9.14 25.06
C ILE A 316 -3.03 -10.48 25.81
N ARG A 317 -3.92 -10.69 26.79
CA ARG A 317 -3.91 -11.90 27.63
C ARG A 317 -3.95 -13.22 26.84
N PRO A 318 -4.80 -13.42 25.82
CA PRO A 318 -4.73 -14.62 24.97
C PRO A 318 -3.38 -14.82 24.28
N VAL A 319 -2.67 -13.74 23.92
CA VAL A 319 -1.37 -13.79 23.23
C VAL A 319 -0.30 -14.48 24.10
N THR A 320 -0.44 -14.46 25.43
CA THR A 320 0.46 -15.15 26.36
C THR A 320 0.52 -16.67 26.15
N ALA A 321 -0.47 -17.26 25.46
CA ALA A 321 -0.45 -18.67 25.08
C ALA A 321 0.53 -18.97 23.93
N LEU A 322 1.03 -17.96 23.22
CA LEU A 322 1.98 -18.11 22.11
C LEU A 322 3.42 -18.21 22.67
N THR A 323 3.85 -19.42 23.01
CA THR A 323 5.21 -19.67 23.51
C THR A 323 6.22 -19.78 22.37
N GLY A 324 7.41 -19.19 22.56
CA GLY A 324 8.50 -19.26 21.58
C GLY A 324 8.39 -18.29 20.41
N LEU A 325 7.65 -17.18 20.55
CA LEU A 325 7.69 -16.06 19.61
C LEU A 325 9.13 -15.52 19.47
N LYS A 326 9.53 -15.14 18.25
CA LYS A 326 10.83 -14.48 18.01
C LYS A 326 10.87 -13.09 18.65
N SER A 327 9.83 -12.29 18.43
CA SER A 327 9.67 -11.00 19.07
C SER A 327 8.18 -10.63 19.15
N PHE A 328 7.84 -9.79 20.13
CA PHE A 328 6.49 -9.27 20.31
C PHE A 328 6.54 -7.79 20.62
N PHE A 329 5.86 -6.99 19.83
CA PHE A 329 5.84 -5.54 19.96
C PHE A 329 4.42 -5.02 20.17
N VAL A 330 4.26 -4.08 21.08
CA VAL A 330 3.02 -3.35 21.31
C VAL A 330 3.24 -1.88 21.01
N HIS A 331 2.35 -1.29 20.21
CA HIS A 331 2.33 0.14 19.94
C HIS A 331 1.00 0.73 20.37
N LEU A 332 1.05 1.69 21.29
CA LEU A 332 -0.11 2.48 21.71
C LEU A 332 -0.09 3.82 20.97
N ASN A 333 -1.08 4.06 20.12
CA ASN A 333 -1.26 5.35 19.45
C ASN A 333 -2.21 6.21 20.28
N TRP A 334 -1.69 6.79 21.37
CA TRP A 334 -2.31 7.90 22.07
C TRP A 334 -1.94 9.16 21.30
N GLY A 335 -2.93 9.93 20.81
CA GLY A 335 -2.70 11.13 19.98
C GLY A 335 -1.96 12.28 20.68
N THR A 336 -1.39 12.02 21.84
CA THR A 336 -0.54 12.89 22.63
C THR A 336 0.86 13.04 22.05
N SER A 337 1.33 12.04 21.29
CA SER A 337 2.66 12.01 20.64
C SER A 337 2.63 12.52 19.20
N CYS A 338 1.46 12.86 18.66
CA CYS A 338 1.30 13.55 17.38
C CYS A 338 1.56 15.06 17.51
N GLY A 339 2.70 15.46 18.07
CA GLY A 339 3.24 16.76 17.69
C GLY A 339 3.37 16.78 16.16
N ASP A 340 3.22 17.95 15.52
CA ASP A 340 3.58 18.11 14.10
C ASP A 340 4.89 17.37 13.81
N GLN A 341 5.13 16.88 12.58
CA GLN A 341 6.28 16.02 12.17
C GLN A 341 7.69 16.50 12.65
N ASP A 342 7.73 17.71 13.15
CA ASP A 342 8.84 18.37 13.81
C ASP A 342 8.99 18.12 15.33
N GLY A 343 8.05 17.45 16.01
CA GLY A 343 8.02 17.31 17.47
C GLY A 343 7.82 18.63 18.22
N ARG A 344 7.40 19.69 17.53
CA ARG A 344 7.39 21.06 18.03
C ARG A 344 6.01 21.46 18.53
N PHE A 345 5.78 21.34 19.84
CA PHE A 345 4.72 22.12 20.47
C PHE A 345 5.17 23.58 20.58
N TRP A 346 4.45 24.49 19.92
CA TRP A 346 4.61 25.93 20.17
C TRP A 346 3.93 26.25 21.50
N LYS A 347 4.69 26.15 22.59
CA LYS A 347 4.30 26.71 23.88
C LYS A 347 5.30 27.80 24.23
N ASP A 348 4.81 29.02 24.40
CA ASP A 348 5.57 30.18 24.87
C ASP A 348 6.80 30.59 24.03
N GLY A 349 6.78 30.29 22.72
CA GLY A 349 7.84 30.72 21.79
C GLY A 349 9.13 29.90 21.86
N THR A 350 9.15 28.79 22.60
CA THR A 350 10.31 27.88 22.70
C THR A 350 9.97 26.45 22.28
N PHE A 351 10.88 25.80 21.56
CA PHE A 351 10.73 24.42 21.13
C PHE A 351 11.09 23.44 22.25
N SER A 352 10.13 22.62 22.69
CA SER A 352 10.36 21.52 23.64
C SER A 352 10.02 20.17 23.00
N ILE A 353 10.92 19.20 23.14
CA ILE A 353 10.71 17.78 22.79
C ILE A 353 9.53 17.25 23.61
N PRO A 354 8.58 16.48 23.02
CA PRO A 354 7.44 15.96 23.77
C PRO A 354 7.92 15.08 24.91
N TYR A 355 7.40 15.35 26.11
CA TYR A 355 7.64 14.54 27.32
C TYR A 355 7.24 13.08 27.06
N PRO A 356 7.97 12.10 27.65
CA PRO A 356 7.53 10.71 27.67
C PRO A 356 6.17 10.66 28.38
N ASP A 357 5.12 10.40 27.61
CA ASP A 357 3.72 10.42 28.05
C ASP A 357 3.31 9.12 28.80
N GLY A 358 4.27 8.40 29.38
CA GLY A 358 4.05 7.15 30.09
C GLY A 358 3.76 5.93 29.19
N ARG A 359 3.52 6.15 27.89
CA ARG A 359 3.20 5.11 26.90
C ARG A 359 4.18 3.95 26.88
N GLU A 360 5.48 4.25 26.92
CA GLU A 360 6.54 3.25 26.89
C GLU A 360 6.47 2.29 28.07
N ALA A 361 6.03 2.76 29.25
CA ALA A 361 5.87 1.90 30.42
C ALA A 361 4.72 0.91 30.23
N HIS A 362 3.61 1.34 29.64
CA HIS A 362 2.48 0.46 29.33
C HIS A 362 2.79 -0.54 28.22
N GLU A 363 3.44 -0.09 27.13
CA GLU A 363 3.92 -1.00 26.08
C GLU A 363 4.84 -2.07 26.65
N ARG A 364 5.84 -1.66 27.45
CA ARG A 364 6.78 -2.58 28.10
C ARG A 364 6.07 -3.55 29.04
N LYS A 365 5.05 -3.10 29.79
CA LYS A 365 4.22 -3.98 30.63
C LYS A 365 3.56 -5.07 29.78
N PHE A 366 2.91 -4.71 28.68
CA PHE A 366 2.22 -5.67 27.82
C PHE A 366 3.17 -6.62 27.09
N GLU A 367 4.33 -6.13 26.66
CA GLU A 367 5.35 -6.93 25.99
C GLU A 367 5.94 -7.98 26.93
N ARG A 368 6.29 -7.59 28.17
CA ARG A 368 6.80 -8.50 29.21
C ARG A 368 5.76 -9.51 29.69
N MET A 369 4.48 -9.17 29.61
CA MET A 369 3.40 -10.11 29.91
C MET A 369 3.41 -11.32 28.96
N VAL A 370 3.85 -11.13 27.70
CA VAL A 370 3.91 -12.20 26.69
C VAL A 370 5.30 -12.84 26.62
N MET A 371 6.36 -12.02 26.65
CA MET A 371 7.73 -12.47 26.38
C MET A 371 8.56 -12.77 27.65
N GLY A 372 8.06 -12.42 28.83
CA GLY A 372 8.78 -12.57 30.11
C GLY A 372 9.36 -11.26 30.65
N SER A 373 9.73 -11.25 31.94
CA SER A 373 10.16 -10.04 32.67
C SER A 373 11.43 -9.39 32.12
N GLU A 374 12.34 -10.20 31.58
CA GLU A 374 13.64 -9.76 31.06
C GLU A 374 13.56 -9.23 29.62
N TYR A 375 12.38 -9.28 28.99
CA TYR A 375 12.23 -8.84 27.62
C TYR A 375 12.35 -7.32 27.49
N ASP A 376 13.17 -6.88 26.54
CA ASP A 376 13.26 -5.50 26.06
C ASP A 376 13.00 -5.46 24.55
N ALA A 377 11.87 -4.87 24.15
CA ALA A 377 11.49 -4.78 22.75
C ALA A 377 12.44 -3.92 21.91
N TRP A 378 13.07 -2.90 22.49
CA TRP A 378 13.96 -1.99 21.77
C TRP A 378 15.28 -2.67 21.40
N GLU A 379 15.82 -3.50 22.30
CA GLU A 379 16.99 -4.35 21.99
C GLU A 379 16.68 -5.37 20.89
N GLN A 380 15.41 -5.77 20.76
CA GLN A 380 14.93 -6.65 19.69
C GLN A 380 14.59 -5.93 18.38
N GLY A 381 14.88 -4.63 18.28
CA GLY A 381 14.69 -3.85 17.07
C GLY A 381 13.28 -3.26 16.91
N LYS A 382 12.56 -3.03 18.01
CA LYS A 382 11.33 -2.21 17.97
C LYS A 382 11.65 -0.81 17.46
N GLU A 383 10.84 -0.32 16.54
CA GLU A 383 10.94 1.03 15.98
C GLU A 383 9.81 1.90 16.52
N ILE A 384 9.98 3.22 16.51
CA ILE A 384 8.90 4.15 16.79
C ILE A 384 7.84 4.01 15.68
N ALA A 385 6.64 3.56 16.05
CA ALA A 385 5.49 3.58 15.16
C ALA A 385 4.86 4.99 15.16
N TYR A 386 4.95 5.69 14.03
CA TYR A 386 4.26 6.96 13.80
C TYR A 386 2.79 6.72 13.41
N ASP A 387 1.93 7.70 13.75
CA ASP A 387 0.47 7.63 13.68
C ASP A 387 -0.06 6.96 12.38
N LEU A 388 -0.96 5.98 12.57
CA LEU A 388 -1.65 5.25 11.51
C LEU A 388 -2.38 6.18 10.52
N ARG A 389 -2.73 7.42 10.89
CA ARG A 389 -3.41 8.37 9.99
C ARG A 389 -2.57 8.78 8.79
N TYR A 390 -1.24 8.87 8.91
CA TYR A 390 -0.37 9.22 7.78
C TYR A 390 -0.16 8.08 6.77
N LEU A 391 -0.53 6.85 7.15
CA LEU A 391 -0.47 5.67 6.28
C LEU A 391 -1.74 5.47 5.42
N CYS A 392 -2.70 6.39 5.49
CA CYS A 392 -3.86 6.41 4.60
C CYS A 392 -3.89 7.68 3.75
N TRP A 393 -3.32 7.57 2.55
CA TRP A 393 -3.62 8.44 1.42
C TRP A 393 -3.93 7.57 0.18
#